data_AF-A0AAX0IU96-F1
#
_entry.id   AF-A0AAX0IU96-F1
#
_cell.length_a   1.000
_cell.length_b   1.000
_cell.length_c   1.000
_cell.angle_alpha   90.00
_cell.angle_beta   90.00
_cell.angle_gamma   90.00
#
_symmetry.space_group_name_H-M   'P 1'
#
loop_
_entity.id
_entity.type
_entity.pdbx_description
1 polymer ?
#
loop_
_entity_poly.entity_id
_entity_poly.type
_entity_poly.pdbx_seq_one_letter_code
_entity_poly.pdbx_strand_id
1 'polypeptide(L)'
;MLTKTKKILVGFLSFSTLLVIAGCQPSPSQSSQTNEVSQTNETSQTTKAPQDQQGTWEWTDQQMTIQKVFLATDIKKLALVLMLDDFDNVKMTMSIKDNTVELKYRFDYKELYKDFAYATGVKKGDFESYLKNRIDEFKKYIPNMKHTKITLDEPNHAFDYSLTGEIDTKKHTITFPETPAFLDTIVMGTTFNLLVPITYTYTVEGNQITLYAEGKDELGRFKVMRLRFNYVGDNN
;
A
#
# COMPACT_ATOMS: atom_id res chain seq x y z
N MET A 1 15.02 49.61 32.21
CA MET A 1 15.89 49.86 31.04
C MET A 1 15.57 48.82 29.98
N LEU A 2 14.59 49.07 29.12
CA LEU A 2 14.73 49.63 27.76
C LEU A 2 15.77 48.94 26.86
N THR A 3 15.23 48.02 26.03
CA THR A 3 15.40 47.84 24.58
C THR A 3 16.76 47.47 24.00
N LYS A 4 16.76 46.40 23.17
CA LYS A 4 17.06 46.53 21.73
C LYS A 4 16.72 45.24 20.96
N THR A 5 15.55 45.23 20.31
CA THR A 5 15.17 44.24 19.29
C THR A 5 15.87 44.62 17.98
N LYS A 6 16.74 43.76 17.45
CA LYS A 6 17.34 43.95 16.12
C LYS A 6 16.33 43.56 15.04
N LYS A 7 16.05 44.52 14.14
CA LYS A 7 15.21 44.37 12.96
C LYS A 7 15.94 43.48 11.94
N ILE A 8 15.32 42.39 11.51
CA ILE A 8 15.76 41.62 10.34
C ILE A 8 15.03 42.19 9.13
N LEU A 9 15.79 42.78 8.21
CA LEU A 9 15.30 43.37 6.97
C LEU A 9 15.10 42.25 5.94
N VAL A 10 13.85 42.06 5.52
CA VAL A 10 13.45 41.16 4.44
C VAL A 10 13.80 41.83 3.10
N GLY A 11 14.71 41.24 2.34
CA GLY A 11 15.00 41.63 0.95
C GLY A 11 14.30 40.69 -0.03
N PHE A 12 13.23 41.17 -0.67
CA PHE A 12 12.58 40.51 -1.81
C PHE A 12 13.44 40.73 -3.06
N LEU A 13 13.95 39.66 -3.65
CA LEU A 13 14.61 39.70 -4.96
C LEU A 13 13.59 39.30 -6.04
N SER A 14 13.11 40.29 -6.79
CA SER A 14 12.23 40.13 -7.95
C SER A 14 13.04 39.64 -9.15
N PHE A 15 12.69 38.47 -9.68
CA PHE A 15 13.14 38.02 -11.01
C PHE A 15 11.92 38.00 -11.94
N SER A 16 11.82 39.01 -12.81
CA SER A 16 10.94 39.00 -13.97
C SER A 16 11.71 38.44 -15.16
N THR A 17 11.27 37.30 -15.68
CA THR A 17 11.65 36.82 -17.01
C THR A 17 10.38 36.64 -17.84
N LEU A 18 10.18 37.59 -18.74
CA LEU A 18 9.33 37.47 -19.93
C LEU A 18 9.99 36.49 -20.90
N LEU A 19 9.30 35.44 -21.30
CA LEU A 19 9.60 34.75 -22.56
C LEU A 19 8.31 34.61 -23.38
N VAL A 20 8.51 34.93 -24.65
CA VAL A 20 7.54 35.36 -25.65
C VAL A 20 6.87 34.16 -26.30
N ILE A 21 5.57 34.32 -26.56
CA ILE A 21 4.74 33.43 -27.35
C ILE A 21 5.02 33.65 -28.84
N ALA A 22 5.43 32.61 -29.56
CA ALA A 22 5.30 32.42 -31.01
C ALA A 22 5.63 30.95 -31.30
N GLY A 23 4.93 30.14 -32.10
CA GLY A 23 3.81 30.27 -33.02
C GLY A 23 3.59 28.87 -33.63
N CYS A 24 2.38 28.55 -34.06
CA CYS A 24 1.99 27.24 -34.59
C CYS A 24 2.42 26.98 -36.05
N GLN A 25 2.70 25.69 -36.34
CA GLN A 25 2.56 24.92 -37.62
C GLN A 25 3.57 25.14 -38.78
N PRO A 26 3.66 24.19 -39.77
CA PRO A 26 3.61 22.72 -39.73
C PRO A 26 4.80 22.03 -40.47
N SER A 27 4.90 20.70 -40.36
CA SER A 27 5.95 19.80 -40.93
C SER A 27 6.19 19.89 -42.44
N PRO A 28 7.38 19.45 -42.90
CA PRO A 28 7.43 18.24 -43.73
C PRO A 28 8.58 17.25 -43.42
N SER A 29 8.40 16.06 -43.96
CA SER A 29 9.02 14.75 -43.75
C SER A 29 10.46 14.52 -44.24
N GLN A 30 11.07 13.49 -43.61
CA GLN A 30 12.12 12.55 -44.07
C GLN A 30 13.55 13.06 -44.36
N SER A 31 14.51 12.59 -43.57
CA SER A 31 15.53 11.66 -44.09
C SER A 31 16.25 10.91 -42.95
N SER A 32 16.62 9.68 -43.28
CA SER A 32 17.17 8.63 -42.44
C SER A 32 18.61 8.92 -42.01
N GLN A 33 18.95 8.64 -40.75
CA GLN A 33 20.31 8.23 -40.38
C GLN A 33 20.27 7.35 -39.12
N THR A 34 20.80 6.15 -39.32
CA THR A 34 21.04 5.05 -38.38
C THR A 34 21.96 5.50 -37.25
N ASN A 35 21.56 5.23 -36.01
CA ASN A 35 22.49 5.03 -34.90
C ASN A 35 21.92 3.90 -34.03
N GLU A 36 22.66 2.79 -33.97
CA GLU A 36 22.44 1.70 -33.04
C GLU A 36 22.59 2.23 -31.61
N VAL A 37 21.50 2.18 -30.85
CA VAL A 37 21.53 2.28 -29.39
C VAL A 37 20.88 1.01 -28.88
N SER A 38 21.64 0.29 -28.07
CA SER A 38 21.32 -1.00 -27.49
C SER A 38 19.91 -1.01 -26.88
N GLN A 39 19.07 -1.88 -27.43
CA GLN A 39 17.76 -2.23 -26.90
C GLN A 39 17.94 -3.02 -25.60
N THR A 40 17.79 -2.35 -24.46
CA THR A 40 17.29 -3.01 -23.26
C THR A 40 15.77 -3.07 -23.42
N ASN A 41 15.26 -4.24 -23.84
CA ASN A 41 13.82 -4.51 -23.90
C ASN A 41 13.25 -4.58 -22.48
N GLU A 42 12.90 -3.42 -21.91
CA GLU A 42 11.81 -3.38 -20.94
C GLU A 42 10.51 -3.29 -21.74
N THR A 43 9.97 -4.46 -22.07
CA THR A 43 8.60 -4.58 -22.60
C THR A 43 7.63 -4.26 -21.46
N SER A 44 7.46 -2.97 -21.13
CA SER A 44 6.29 -2.52 -20.39
C SER A 44 5.09 -2.63 -21.33
N GLN A 45 4.53 -3.84 -21.45
CA GLN A 45 3.19 -4.02 -21.99
C GLN A 45 2.25 -3.19 -21.12
N THR A 46 1.84 -2.01 -21.62
CA THR A 46 0.78 -1.23 -21.01
C THR A 46 -0.53 -1.93 -21.32
N THR A 47 -0.80 -3.03 -20.60
CA THR A 47 -2.07 -3.75 -20.72
C THR A 47 -3.15 -2.78 -20.26
N LYS A 48 -4.03 -2.36 -21.18
CA LYS A 48 -5.19 -1.54 -20.81
C LYS A 48 -6.07 -2.39 -19.90
N ALA A 49 -6.50 -1.81 -18.78
CA ALA A 49 -7.44 -2.48 -17.90
C ALA A 49 -8.74 -2.81 -18.66
N PRO A 50 -9.31 -4.00 -18.45
CA PRO A 50 -10.56 -4.36 -19.08
C PRO A 50 -11.72 -3.56 -18.46
N GLN A 51 -12.73 -3.27 -19.27
CA GLN A 51 -13.86 -2.43 -18.86
C GLN A 51 -14.72 -3.05 -17.75
N ASP A 52 -14.62 -4.36 -17.55
CA ASP A 52 -15.37 -5.16 -16.57
C ASP A 52 -14.57 -5.48 -15.30
N GLN A 53 -13.41 -4.83 -15.11
CA GLN A 53 -12.51 -4.95 -13.96
C GLN A 53 -11.86 -6.32 -13.79
N GLN A 54 -12.07 -7.26 -14.71
CA GLN A 54 -11.50 -8.61 -14.63
C GLN A 54 -9.97 -8.60 -14.67
N GLY A 55 -9.36 -9.69 -14.24
CA GLY A 55 -7.91 -9.89 -14.26
C GLY A 55 -7.20 -9.47 -12.96
N THR A 56 -5.88 -9.34 -13.02
CA THR A 56 -5.03 -9.11 -11.85
C THR A 56 -4.57 -7.66 -11.75
N TRP A 57 -4.62 -7.14 -10.53
CA TRP A 57 -4.23 -5.79 -10.15
C TRP A 57 -3.18 -5.85 -9.03
N GLU A 58 -2.15 -5.02 -9.08
CA GLU A 58 -1.06 -4.98 -8.09
C GLU A 58 -1.13 -3.70 -7.24
N TRP A 59 -0.94 -3.83 -5.92
CA TRP A 59 -1.03 -2.73 -4.96
C TRP A 59 0.13 -1.74 -5.10
N THR A 60 -0.16 -0.44 -5.27
CA THR A 60 0.86 0.57 -5.64
C THR A 60 1.00 1.75 -4.68
N ASP A 61 0.09 1.94 -3.73
CA ASP A 61 0.12 3.10 -2.79
C ASP A 61 0.49 2.66 -1.36
N GLN A 62 1.59 1.91 -1.25
CA GLN A 62 1.89 1.09 -0.07
C GLN A 62 2.23 1.93 1.16
N GLN A 63 3.24 2.80 1.05
CA GLN A 63 3.68 3.66 2.15
C GLN A 63 2.55 4.55 2.69
N MET A 64 1.79 5.21 1.82
CA MET A 64 0.72 6.11 2.27
C MET A 64 -0.41 5.37 2.98
N THR A 65 -0.78 4.19 2.50
CA THR A 65 -1.78 3.33 3.17
C THR A 65 -1.26 2.91 4.55
N ILE A 66 -0.05 2.36 4.64
CA ILE A 66 0.51 1.84 5.89
C ILE A 66 0.76 2.96 6.90
N GLN A 67 1.25 4.12 6.46
CA GLN A 67 1.41 5.30 7.30
C GLN A 67 0.07 5.70 7.96
N LYS A 68 -1.04 5.68 7.22
CA LYS A 68 -2.37 5.97 7.77
C LYS A 68 -2.83 4.91 8.77
N VAL A 69 -2.56 3.63 8.50
CA VAL A 69 -2.84 2.54 9.45
C VAL A 69 -2.09 2.80 10.75
N PHE A 70 -0.78 3.04 10.69
CA PHE A 70 0.04 3.29 11.89
C PHE A 70 -0.31 4.58 12.64
N LEU A 71 -0.56 5.68 11.94
CA LEU A 71 -0.96 6.95 12.58
C LEU A 71 -2.30 6.83 13.32
N ALA A 72 -3.12 5.84 12.98
CA ALA A 72 -4.37 5.56 13.67
C ALA A 72 -4.21 4.68 14.92
N THR A 73 -2.99 4.18 15.19
CA THR A 73 -2.64 3.31 16.33
C THR A 73 -1.79 4.07 17.36
N ASP A 74 -1.66 3.51 18.57
CA ASP A 74 -0.76 4.04 19.61
C ASP A 74 0.68 3.50 19.50
N ILE A 75 1.11 3.14 18.29
CA ILE A 75 2.47 2.66 18.04
C ILE A 75 3.51 3.75 18.33
N LYS A 76 4.68 3.37 18.87
CA LYS A 76 5.77 4.33 19.09
C LYS A 76 6.18 4.99 17.77
N LYS A 77 6.35 6.31 17.77
CA LYS A 77 6.76 7.08 16.57
C LYS A 77 8.04 6.54 15.93
N LEU A 78 9.02 6.13 16.73
CA LEU A 78 10.24 5.53 16.22
C LEU A 78 9.97 4.20 15.49
N ALA A 79 9.07 3.37 16.02
CA ALA A 79 8.70 2.12 15.37
C ALA A 79 7.98 2.39 14.04
N LEU A 80 7.06 3.36 14.01
CA LEU A 80 6.36 3.77 12.78
C LEU A 80 7.33 4.14 11.66
N VAL A 81 8.33 4.97 11.97
CA VAL A 81 9.30 5.45 10.96
C VAL A 81 10.16 4.32 10.42
N LEU A 82 10.58 3.38 11.28
CA LEU A 82 11.42 2.25 10.86
C LEU A 82 10.62 1.22 10.05
N MET A 83 9.45 0.83 10.56
CA MET A 83 8.61 -0.22 9.96
C MET A 83 7.96 0.18 8.63
N LEU A 84 7.97 1.46 8.24
CA LEU A 84 7.30 1.90 7.04
C LEU A 84 7.97 1.35 5.78
N ASP A 85 9.30 1.31 5.77
CA ASP A 85 10.12 0.88 4.63
C ASP A 85 10.02 -0.64 4.40
N ASP A 86 9.63 -1.42 5.42
CA ASP A 86 9.42 -2.87 5.32
C ASP A 86 8.26 -3.24 4.38
N PHE A 87 7.42 -2.28 4.00
CA PHE A 87 6.30 -2.51 3.10
C PHE A 87 6.64 -2.27 1.63
N ASP A 88 7.74 -1.57 1.30
CA ASP A 88 8.00 -1.04 -0.06
C ASP A 88 8.00 -2.10 -1.18
N ASN A 89 8.31 -3.35 -0.84
CA ASN A 89 8.46 -4.44 -1.79
C ASN A 89 7.34 -5.48 -1.69
N VAL A 90 6.26 -5.19 -0.96
CA VAL A 90 5.16 -6.15 -0.80
C VAL A 90 4.39 -6.24 -2.11
N LYS A 91 4.45 -7.42 -2.75
CA LYS A 91 3.72 -7.69 -3.99
C LYS A 91 2.32 -8.21 -3.69
N MET A 92 1.46 -7.32 -3.20
CA MET A 92 0.05 -7.63 -3.03
C MET A 92 -0.70 -7.53 -4.34
N THR A 93 -1.43 -8.58 -4.66
CA THR A 93 -2.26 -8.67 -5.85
C THR A 93 -3.73 -8.84 -5.47
N MET A 94 -4.60 -8.26 -6.28
CA MET A 94 -6.05 -8.43 -6.25
C MET A 94 -6.47 -8.99 -7.61
N SER A 95 -6.95 -10.23 -7.64
CA SER A 95 -7.45 -10.87 -8.86
C SER A 95 -8.98 -10.86 -8.84
N ILE A 96 -9.58 -10.39 -9.94
CA ILE A 96 -11.03 -10.33 -10.12
C ILE A 96 -11.41 -11.31 -11.22
N LYS A 97 -12.26 -12.28 -10.88
CA LYS A 97 -12.81 -13.26 -11.81
C LYS A 97 -14.29 -13.46 -11.54
N ASP A 98 -15.11 -13.22 -12.55
CA ASP A 98 -16.56 -13.16 -12.44
C ASP A 98 -16.95 -12.17 -11.32
N ASN A 99 -17.68 -12.63 -10.31
CA ASN A 99 -18.02 -11.83 -9.13
C ASN A 99 -17.10 -12.09 -7.92
N THR A 100 -16.00 -12.84 -8.12
CA THR A 100 -15.06 -13.20 -7.05
C THR A 100 -13.85 -12.29 -7.09
N VAL A 101 -13.39 -11.87 -5.91
CA VAL A 101 -12.13 -11.13 -5.72
C VAL A 101 -11.22 -11.95 -4.83
N GLU A 102 -9.94 -12.09 -5.18
CA GLU A 102 -8.94 -12.72 -4.34
C GLU A 102 -7.77 -11.78 -4.10
N LEU A 103 -7.51 -11.44 -2.83
CA LEU A 103 -6.29 -10.78 -2.41
C LEU A 103 -5.23 -11.82 -2.06
N LYS A 104 -4.01 -11.64 -2.57
CA LYS A 104 -2.87 -12.52 -2.34
C LYS A 104 -1.59 -11.72 -2.14
N TYR A 105 -0.77 -12.14 -1.19
CA TYR A 105 0.59 -11.64 -1.04
C TYR A 105 1.45 -12.62 -0.25
N ARG A 106 2.76 -12.42 -0.33
CA ARG A 106 3.74 -12.97 0.59
C ARG A 106 4.35 -11.84 1.41
N PHE A 107 4.57 -12.05 2.70
CA PHE A 107 5.13 -11.04 3.58
C PHE A 107 6.25 -11.61 4.46
N ASP A 108 7.41 -10.96 4.43
CA ASP A 108 8.57 -11.28 5.26
C ASP A 108 8.51 -10.44 6.55
N TYR A 109 8.26 -11.07 7.69
CA TYR A 109 7.96 -10.36 8.94
C TYR A 109 9.19 -10.06 9.81
N LYS A 110 10.38 -10.54 9.44
CA LYS A 110 11.56 -10.47 10.31
C LYS A 110 12.02 -9.04 10.58
N GLU A 111 12.21 -8.25 9.52
CA GLU A 111 12.69 -6.87 9.65
C GLU A 111 11.65 -5.99 10.35
N LEU A 112 10.36 -6.16 10.01
CA LEU A 112 9.25 -5.53 10.73
C LEU A 112 9.31 -5.76 12.26
N TYR A 113 9.50 -7.01 12.69
CA TYR A 113 9.61 -7.31 14.11
C TYR A 113 10.92 -6.83 14.73
N LYS A 114 12.02 -6.78 13.97
CA LYS A 114 13.32 -6.27 14.42
C LYS A 114 13.26 -4.77 14.67
N ASP A 115 12.63 -4.03 13.78
CA ASP A 115 12.45 -2.59 13.90
C ASP A 115 11.49 -2.22 15.03
N PHE A 116 10.39 -2.97 15.17
CA PHE A 116 9.52 -2.83 16.33
C PHE A 116 10.25 -3.15 17.65
N ALA A 117 11.01 -4.24 17.70
CA ALA A 117 11.78 -4.65 18.88
C ALA A 117 12.81 -3.57 19.28
N TYR A 118 13.58 -3.06 18.31
CA TYR A 118 14.54 -1.99 18.52
C TYR A 118 13.86 -0.72 19.07
N ALA A 119 12.78 -0.27 18.43
CA ALA A 119 12.06 0.93 18.84
C ALA A 119 11.35 0.80 20.20
N THR A 120 11.01 -0.43 20.60
CA THR A 120 10.36 -0.70 21.88
C THR A 120 11.32 -0.95 23.03
N GLY A 121 12.62 -1.12 22.74
CA GLY A 121 13.67 -1.30 23.75
C GLY A 121 13.96 -2.76 24.09
N VAL A 122 13.57 -3.70 23.24
CA VAL A 122 13.98 -5.10 23.34
C VAL A 122 15.51 -5.15 23.19
N LYS A 123 16.20 -5.85 24.09
CA LYS A 123 17.65 -5.96 24.01
C LYS A 123 18.03 -6.78 22.79
N LYS A 124 19.13 -6.41 22.12
CA LYS A 124 19.60 -7.09 20.90
C LYS A 124 19.79 -8.62 21.08
N GLY A 125 20.26 -9.05 22.25
CA GLY A 125 20.43 -10.48 22.57
C GLY A 125 19.12 -11.25 22.74
N ASP A 126 18.00 -10.56 22.94
CA ASP A 126 16.69 -11.16 23.20
C ASP A 126 15.82 -11.23 21.94
N PHE A 127 16.30 -10.74 20.79
CA PHE A 127 15.51 -10.62 19.56
C PHE A 127 14.93 -11.96 19.08
N GLU A 128 15.73 -13.03 19.06
CA GLU A 128 15.25 -14.34 18.60
C GLU A 128 14.14 -14.91 19.52
N SER A 129 14.25 -14.69 20.84
CA SER A 129 13.20 -15.07 21.79
C SER A 129 11.93 -14.23 21.59
N TYR A 130 12.10 -12.92 21.37
CA TYR A 130 11.01 -12.01 21.05
C TYR A 130 10.30 -12.44 19.76
N LEU A 131 11.03 -12.66 18.67
CA LEU A 131 10.49 -13.08 17.38
C LEU A 131 9.70 -14.39 17.50
N LYS A 132 10.28 -15.40 18.17
CA LYS A 132 9.61 -16.68 18.42
C LYS A 132 8.28 -16.48 19.14
N ASN A 133 8.25 -15.67 20.21
CA ASN A 133 7.02 -15.41 20.96
C ASN A 133 5.95 -14.73 20.09
N ARG A 134 6.33 -13.74 19.27
CA ARG A 134 5.40 -13.07 18.35
C ARG A 134 4.81 -14.02 17.31
N ILE A 135 5.62 -14.94 16.78
CA ILE A 135 5.13 -15.95 15.83
C ILE A 135 4.28 -17.02 16.52
N ASP A 136 4.60 -17.42 17.75
CA ASP A 136 3.76 -18.33 18.53
C ASP A 136 2.39 -17.71 18.88
N GLU A 137 2.33 -16.39 19.13
CA GLU A 137 1.08 -15.64 19.29
C GLU A 137 0.28 -15.60 17.99
N PHE A 138 0.93 -15.23 16.88
CA PHE A 138 0.27 -15.15 15.58
C PHE A 138 -0.30 -16.52 15.15
N LYS A 139 0.46 -17.61 15.35
CA LYS A 139 -0.01 -18.99 15.12
C LYS A 139 -1.29 -19.33 15.88
N LYS A 140 -1.41 -18.90 17.14
CA LYS A 140 -2.62 -19.11 17.95
C LYS A 140 -3.79 -18.25 17.48
N TYR A 141 -3.50 -17.13 16.82
CA TYR A 141 -4.52 -16.24 16.29
C TYR A 141 -5.10 -16.72 14.95
N ILE A 142 -4.28 -17.29 14.06
CA ILE A 142 -4.68 -17.75 12.71
C ILE A 142 -6.01 -18.54 12.70
N PRO A 143 -6.27 -19.52 13.61
CA PRO A 143 -7.53 -20.27 13.61
C PRO A 143 -8.80 -19.44 13.82
N ASN A 144 -8.69 -18.21 14.32
CA ASN A 144 -9.82 -17.29 14.46
C ASN A 144 -10.22 -16.65 13.13
N MET A 145 -9.31 -16.59 12.16
CA MET A 145 -9.56 -16.10 10.81
C MET A 145 -10.13 -17.24 9.95
N LYS A 146 -11.44 -17.25 9.78
CA LYS A 146 -12.20 -18.33 9.12
C LYS A 146 -12.18 -18.22 7.60
N HIS A 147 -11.99 -17.01 7.07
CA HIS A 147 -12.03 -16.74 5.63
C HIS A 147 -10.65 -16.45 5.04
N THR A 148 -9.75 -15.95 5.88
CA THR A 148 -8.34 -15.74 5.56
C THR A 148 -7.57 -17.07 5.61
N LYS A 149 -6.75 -17.32 4.59
CA LYS A 149 -5.80 -18.43 4.56
C LYS A 149 -4.39 -17.90 4.77
N ILE A 150 -3.71 -18.42 5.78
CA ILE A 150 -2.31 -18.09 6.07
C ILE A 150 -1.50 -19.38 6.10
N THR A 151 -0.41 -19.42 5.33
CA THR A 151 0.58 -20.49 5.39
C THR A 151 1.89 -19.89 5.89
N LEU A 152 2.33 -20.31 7.08
CA LEU A 152 3.60 -19.84 7.64
C LEU A 152 4.79 -20.56 6.97
N ASP A 153 5.79 -19.78 6.61
CA ASP A 153 7.11 -20.23 6.16
C ASP A 153 8.15 -19.74 7.16
N GLU A 154 8.18 -20.39 8.33
CA GLU A 154 9.06 -20.04 9.44
C GLU A 154 10.56 -20.05 9.09
N PRO A 155 11.08 -21.01 8.30
CA PRO A 155 12.48 -20.99 7.89
C PRO A 155 12.90 -19.72 7.15
N ASN A 156 11.99 -19.13 6.36
CA ASN A 156 12.23 -17.89 5.63
C ASN A 156 11.67 -16.65 6.34
N HIS A 157 11.13 -16.81 7.55
CA HIS A 157 10.49 -15.74 8.31
C HIS A 157 9.38 -15.01 7.54
N ALA A 158 8.55 -15.78 6.84
CA ALA A 158 7.53 -15.25 5.95
C ALA A 158 6.18 -15.95 6.14
N PHE A 159 5.14 -15.43 5.50
CA PHE A 159 3.89 -16.14 5.29
C PHE A 159 3.26 -15.78 3.96
N ASP A 160 2.53 -16.74 3.40
CA ASP A 160 1.63 -16.52 2.26
C ASP A 160 0.22 -16.27 2.78
N TYR A 161 -0.44 -15.26 2.21
CA TYR A 161 -1.78 -14.82 2.56
C TYR A 161 -2.72 -14.94 1.36
N SER A 162 -3.93 -15.42 1.59
CA SER A 162 -5.05 -15.28 0.64
C SER A 162 -6.34 -14.95 1.37
N LEU A 163 -7.12 -14.01 0.81
CA LEU A 163 -8.46 -13.67 1.28
C LEU A 163 -9.38 -13.48 0.08
N THR A 164 -10.49 -14.22 0.08
CA THR A 164 -11.51 -14.14 -0.97
C THR A 164 -12.67 -13.26 -0.53
N GLY A 165 -13.16 -12.44 -1.45
CA GLY A 165 -14.33 -11.60 -1.30
C GLY A 165 -15.16 -11.58 -2.59
N GLU A 166 -16.11 -10.65 -2.65
CA GLU A 166 -17.05 -10.51 -3.76
C GLU A 166 -17.06 -9.09 -4.29
N ILE A 167 -17.20 -8.95 -5.61
CA ILE A 167 -17.39 -7.66 -6.29
C ILE A 167 -18.85 -7.52 -6.76
N ASP A 168 -19.45 -6.37 -6.47
CA ASP A 168 -20.73 -5.95 -7.03
C ASP A 168 -20.47 -4.75 -7.96
N THR A 169 -20.42 -5.03 -9.26
CA THR A 169 -20.12 -4.04 -10.29
C THR A 169 -21.24 -3.01 -10.49
N LYS A 170 -22.47 -3.32 -10.09
CA LYS A 170 -23.61 -2.39 -10.16
C LYS A 170 -23.57 -1.38 -9.02
N LYS A 171 -23.15 -1.82 -7.83
CA LYS A 171 -22.99 -0.95 -6.65
C LYS A 171 -21.60 -0.32 -6.54
N HIS A 172 -20.67 -0.73 -7.39
CA HIS A 172 -19.26 -0.35 -7.30
C HIS A 172 -18.66 -0.65 -5.92
N THR A 173 -18.86 -1.88 -5.43
CA THR A 173 -18.33 -2.30 -4.13
C THR A 173 -17.56 -3.62 -4.21
N ILE A 174 -16.54 -3.76 -3.37
CA ILE A 174 -15.88 -5.03 -3.05
C ILE A 174 -16.06 -5.31 -1.57
N THR A 175 -16.55 -6.50 -1.22
CA THR A 175 -16.76 -6.91 0.17
C THR A 175 -15.92 -8.12 0.49
N PHE A 176 -15.18 -8.05 1.60
CA PHE A 176 -14.50 -9.20 2.17
C PHE A 176 -15.19 -9.61 3.49
N PRO A 177 -15.33 -10.91 3.76
CA PRO A 177 -15.95 -11.41 4.98
C PRO A 177 -15.09 -11.20 6.24
N GLU A 178 -13.78 -10.96 6.04
CA GLU A 178 -12.81 -10.52 7.04
C GLU A 178 -12.05 -9.32 6.46
N THR A 179 -11.50 -8.46 7.32
CA THR A 179 -10.80 -7.27 6.86
C THR A 179 -9.37 -7.63 6.44
N PRO A 180 -8.92 -7.24 5.23
CA PRO A 180 -7.53 -7.43 4.80
C PRO A 180 -6.55 -6.88 5.83
N ALA A 181 -5.49 -7.62 6.16
CA ALA A 181 -4.54 -7.21 7.19
C ALA A 181 -3.19 -7.89 7.04
N PHE A 182 -2.10 -7.22 7.44
CA PHE A 182 -0.83 -7.89 7.70
C PHE A 182 -0.75 -8.32 9.16
N LEU A 183 -0.38 -9.59 9.37
CA LEU A 183 -0.38 -10.21 10.70
C LEU A 183 -1.76 -10.06 11.37
N ASP A 184 -1.82 -10.05 12.70
CA ASP A 184 -3.02 -9.85 13.50
C ASP A 184 -3.23 -8.37 13.92
N THR A 185 -2.38 -7.45 13.45
CA THR A 185 -2.27 -6.09 14.02
C THR A 185 -2.36 -4.95 13.00
N ILE A 186 -2.03 -5.18 11.73
CA ILE A 186 -1.97 -4.13 10.71
C ILE A 186 -3.19 -4.26 9.81
N VAL A 187 -4.31 -3.74 10.29
CA VAL A 187 -5.62 -3.92 9.68
C VAL A 187 -5.91 -2.83 8.65
N MET A 188 -6.15 -3.22 7.40
CA MET A 188 -6.47 -2.32 6.29
C MET A 188 -7.97 -1.99 6.26
N GLY A 189 -8.54 -1.61 7.41
CA GLY A 189 -9.95 -1.26 7.52
C GLY A 189 -10.23 -0.03 8.37
N THR A 190 -11.51 0.18 8.69
CA THR A 190 -11.96 1.30 9.53
C THR A 190 -11.91 0.96 11.03
N THR A 191 -11.87 -0.34 11.36
CA THR A 191 -11.77 -0.90 12.72
C THR A 191 -10.40 -1.54 12.94
N PHE A 192 -10.05 -1.87 14.18
CA PHE A 192 -8.87 -2.68 14.52
C PHE A 192 -9.17 -4.17 14.56
N ASN A 193 -10.43 -4.57 14.62
CA ASN A 193 -10.81 -5.97 14.52
C ASN A 193 -10.76 -6.41 13.05
N LEU A 194 -9.89 -7.38 12.71
CA LEU A 194 -9.81 -7.94 11.36
C LEU A 194 -10.82 -9.06 11.09
N LEU A 195 -11.48 -9.59 12.12
CA LEU A 195 -12.44 -10.69 12.01
C LEU A 195 -13.85 -10.23 11.60
N VAL A 196 -14.02 -8.94 11.31
CA VAL A 196 -15.28 -8.35 10.85
C VAL A 196 -15.23 -8.11 9.35
N PRO A 197 -16.38 -8.20 8.66
CA PRO A 197 -16.44 -7.91 7.24
C PRO A 197 -16.16 -6.44 6.98
N ILE A 198 -15.64 -6.15 5.79
CA ILE A 198 -15.46 -4.81 5.27
C ILE A 198 -15.98 -4.69 3.84
N THR A 199 -16.66 -3.60 3.56
CA THR A 199 -17.08 -3.24 2.21
C THR A 199 -16.35 -1.97 1.81
N TYR A 200 -15.59 -2.05 0.71
CA TYR A 200 -15.01 -0.90 0.04
C TYR A 200 -15.91 -0.50 -1.10
N THR A 201 -16.16 0.80 -1.24
CA THR A 201 -16.54 1.38 -2.54
C THR A 201 -15.31 1.42 -3.44
N TYR A 202 -15.49 1.34 -4.75
CA TYR A 202 -14.37 1.46 -5.68
C TYR A 202 -14.63 2.40 -6.86
N THR A 203 -13.56 2.99 -7.36
CA THR A 203 -13.53 3.72 -8.65
C THR A 203 -12.46 3.15 -9.54
N VAL A 204 -12.66 3.27 -10.86
CA VAL A 204 -11.68 2.82 -11.87
C VAL A 204 -11.33 4.01 -12.76
N GLU A 205 -10.06 4.35 -12.80
CA GLU A 205 -9.51 5.45 -13.61
C GLU A 205 -8.35 4.92 -14.45
N GLY A 206 -8.60 4.72 -15.74
CA GLY A 206 -7.61 4.12 -16.65
C GLY A 206 -7.25 2.71 -16.22
N ASN A 207 -5.97 2.49 -15.89
CA ASN A 207 -5.45 1.21 -15.41
C ASN A 207 -5.36 1.11 -13.88
N GLN A 208 -5.99 2.02 -13.13
CA GLN A 208 -5.99 2.00 -11.67
C GLN A 208 -7.39 1.77 -11.11
N ILE A 209 -7.50 0.89 -10.13
CA ILE A 209 -8.68 0.76 -9.26
C ILE A 209 -8.33 1.30 -7.87
N THR A 210 -9.18 2.18 -7.34
CA THR A 210 -9.07 2.71 -5.98
C THR A 210 -10.18 2.13 -5.12
N LEU A 211 -9.83 1.44 -4.05
CA LEU A 211 -10.76 1.01 -3.00
C LEU A 211 -10.81 2.06 -1.89
N TYR A 212 -12.02 2.34 -1.39
CA TYR A 212 -12.28 3.34 -0.38
C TYR A 212 -13.28 2.82 0.65
N ALA A 213 -12.94 2.96 1.94
CA ALA A 213 -13.87 2.72 3.05
C ALA A 213 -13.70 3.83 4.10
N GLU A 214 -14.80 4.21 4.74
CA GLU A 214 -14.80 5.16 5.86
C GLU A 214 -15.74 4.69 6.95
N GLY A 215 -15.44 5.05 8.20
CA GLY A 215 -16.21 4.59 9.34
C GLY A 215 -15.62 5.05 10.65
N LYS A 216 -16.33 4.77 11.74
CA LYS A 216 -15.79 4.98 13.08
C LYS A 216 -15.08 3.72 13.55
N ASP A 217 -13.93 3.89 14.19
CA ASP A 217 -13.26 2.82 14.93
C ASP A 217 -13.99 2.53 16.25
N GLU A 218 -13.48 1.55 16.98
CA GLU A 218 -14.00 1.09 18.26
C GLU A 218 -13.99 2.19 19.35
N LEU A 219 -13.21 3.25 19.16
CA LEU A 219 -13.15 4.43 20.04
C LEU A 219 -14.00 5.59 19.53
N GLY A 220 -14.77 5.39 18.46
CA GLY A 220 -15.62 6.40 17.83
C GLY A 220 -14.88 7.40 16.94
N ARG A 221 -13.58 7.19 16.68
CA ARG A 221 -12.75 8.07 15.84
C ARG A 221 -13.00 7.76 14.38
N PHE A 222 -13.18 8.80 13.57
CA PHE A 222 -13.39 8.63 12.14
C PHE A 222 -12.08 8.18 11.47
N LYS A 223 -12.16 7.11 10.69
CA LYS A 223 -11.07 6.56 9.89
C LYS A 223 -11.46 6.48 8.43
N VAL A 224 -10.46 6.66 7.59
CA VAL A 224 -10.56 6.52 6.14
C VAL A 224 -9.47 5.55 5.68
N MET A 225 -9.88 4.51 4.97
CA MET A 225 -8.99 3.56 4.33
C MET A 225 -9.02 3.76 2.82
N ARG A 226 -7.83 3.72 2.21
CA ARG A 226 -7.67 3.77 0.76
C ARG A 226 -6.61 2.76 0.34
N LEU A 227 -6.95 1.95 -0.66
CA LEU A 227 -6.04 1.03 -1.32
C LEU A 227 -6.07 1.34 -2.81
N ARG A 228 -4.92 1.32 -3.49
CA ARG A 228 -4.84 1.57 -4.94
C ARG A 228 -4.10 0.44 -5.60
N PHE A 229 -4.68 -0.09 -6.67
CA PHE A 229 -4.07 -1.15 -7.44
C PHE A 229 -4.00 -0.77 -8.92
N ASN A 230 -2.89 -1.09 -9.56
CA ASN A 230 -2.71 -0.92 -10.99
C ASN A 230 -2.90 -2.27 -11.70
N TYR A 231 -3.58 -2.28 -12.84
CA TYR A 231 -3.79 -3.48 -13.63
C TYR A 231 -2.46 -4.00 -14.19
N VAL A 232 -2.24 -5.31 -14.04
CA VAL A 232 -1.02 -6.00 -14.51
C VAL A 232 -1.32 -7.11 -15.53
N GLY A 233 -2.58 -7.37 -15.85
CA GLY A 233 -2.99 -8.38 -16.84
C GLY A 233 -3.67 -9.59 -16.22
N ASP A 234 -4.08 -10.53 -17.06
CA ASP A 234 -4.54 -11.85 -16.63
C ASP A 234 -3.30 -12.72 -16.40
N ASN A 235 -2.96 -12.99 -15.14
CA ASN A 235 -2.00 -14.04 -14.84
C ASN A 235 -2.66 -15.40 -15.18
N ASN A 236 -2.46 -15.88 -16.42
CA ASN A 236 -2.84 -17.23 -16.86
C ASN A 236 -2.02 -18.31 -16.14
#